data_AF-A0A3D1N2M1-F1
#
_entry.id   AF-A0A3D1N2M1-F1
#
_cell.length_a   1.000
_cell.length_b   1.000
_cell.length_c   1.000
_cell.angle_alpha   90.00
_cell.angle_beta   90.00
_cell.angle_gamma   90.00
#
_symmetry.space_group_name_H-M   'P 1'
#
loop_
_entity.id
_entity.type
_entity.pdbx_description
1 polymer ?
#
loop_
_entity_poly.entity_id
_entity_poly.type
_entity_poly.pdbx_seq_one_letter_code
_entity_poly.pdbx_strand_id
1 'polypeptide(L)'
;MSARLAEPAWPGGFVTIPGKGIRMTEEISGLFSVLAAEERLPDFALTARILSEFNSLNSDDAGRLARHCWGFMGSNLAPGSARELACKCEAYGVKTIILPSAGLAGLKPAAFIKKAAFVNDTLNYTDGTGLSMNASAADVLVLSAAPLKEDTVKIVKSVEGPSAGAKALRLGIMAATGLPIGLGKNKEVKKEVRTSETAFTLDIILKQADNCPALLAPERKSWKPDINLKPGLANQKGGTRLRLNPAAFDFSCLKEKKTYSSQMNFCLICAALSSFAHKALKNTGLWAILEHKSLAALPYDGMEDFEKETSRLNTLAPLFFQRP
;
A
#
# COMPACT_ATOMS: atom_id res chain seq x y z
N MET A 1 6.94 -17.59 57.65
CA MET A 1 5.90 -16.67 57.15
C MET A 1 6.37 -16.10 55.81
N SER A 2 6.01 -16.76 54.70
CA SER A 2 6.29 -16.26 53.34
C SER A 2 5.01 -15.67 52.78
N ALA A 3 4.99 -14.35 52.59
CA ALA A 3 3.90 -13.67 51.92
C ALA A 3 4.01 -13.91 50.41
N ARG A 4 3.02 -14.60 49.83
CA ARG A 4 2.83 -14.67 48.37
C ARG A 4 2.36 -13.30 47.90
N LEU A 5 3.13 -12.67 47.02
CA LEU A 5 2.69 -11.49 46.27
C LEU A 5 1.64 -11.94 45.26
N ALA A 6 0.44 -11.36 45.36
CA ALA A 6 -0.64 -11.56 44.41
C ALA A 6 -0.32 -10.82 43.11
N GLU A 7 -0.50 -11.50 41.98
CA GLU A 7 -0.39 -10.90 40.65
C GLU A 7 -1.48 -9.83 40.46
N PRO A 8 -1.16 -8.69 39.82
CA PRO A 8 -2.14 -7.64 39.57
C PRO A 8 -3.18 -8.12 38.55
N ALA A 9 -4.45 -8.08 38.96
CA ALA A 9 -5.59 -8.23 38.07
C ALA A 9 -5.67 -7.02 37.13
N TRP A 10 -5.44 -7.26 35.84
CA TRP A 10 -5.48 -6.22 34.80
C TRP A 10 -6.94 -5.84 34.45
N PRO A 11 -7.31 -4.55 34.51
CA PRO A 11 -8.59 -4.07 33.99
C PRO A 11 -8.41 -3.64 32.54
N GLY A 12 -8.46 -4.61 31.61
CA GLY A 12 -8.40 -4.36 30.17
C GLY A 12 -9.34 -5.31 29.46
N GLY A 13 -10.50 -4.80 29.04
CA GLY A 13 -11.55 -5.58 28.41
C GLY A 13 -11.13 -6.12 27.06
N PHE A 14 -10.70 -7.38 27.04
CA PHE A 14 -11.10 -8.25 25.94
C PHE A 14 -12.63 -8.17 25.82
N VAL A 15 -13.16 -8.12 24.61
CA VAL A 15 -14.57 -8.50 24.40
C VAL A 15 -14.65 -10.01 24.63
N THR A 16 -14.57 -10.42 25.90
CA THR A 16 -15.05 -11.70 26.37
C THR A 16 -16.56 -11.58 26.38
N ILE A 17 -17.20 -12.19 25.38
CA ILE A 17 -18.66 -12.42 25.43
C ILE A 17 -18.92 -13.25 26.69
N PRO A 18 -19.60 -12.72 27.73
CA PRO A 18 -19.82 -13.46 28.96
C PRO A 18 -20.77 -14.63 28.67
N GLY A 19 -20.29 -15.87 28.84
CA GLY A 19 -21.15 -17.07 28.80
C GLY A 19 -20.63 -18.31 28.07
N LYS A 20 -19.49 -18.27 27.37
CA LYS A 20 -18.84 -19.48 26.85
C LYS A 20 -17.36 -19.47 27.21
N GLY A 21 -17.03 -20.23 28.26
CA GLY A 21 -15.65 -20.57 28.59
C GLY A 21 -15.03 -21.42 27.49
N ILE A 22 -14.49 -20.77 26.46
CA ILE A 22 -13.63 -21.42 25.48
C ILE A 22 -12.31 -21.71 26.19
N ARG A 23 -12.10 -22.97 26.60
CA ARG A 23 -10.78 -23.44 27.00
C ARG A 23 -9.87 -23.33 25.78
N MET A 24 -8.98 -22.34 25.76
CA MET A 24 -7.87 -22.27 24.79
C MET A 24 -6.83 -23.33 25.15
N THR A 25 -7.10 -24.60 24.84
CA THR A 25 -6.12 -25.69 25.00
C THR A 25 -5.64 -26.27 23.67
N GLU A 26 -6.11 -25.77 22.53
CA GLU A 26 -5.46 -26.03 21.25
C GLU A 26 -4.40 -24.95 21.02
N GLU A 27 -3.13 -25.33 21.11
CA GLU A 27 -2.02 -24.54 20.59
C GLU A 27 -2.25 -24.35 19.09
N ILE A 28 -2.76 -23.18 18.71
CA ILE A 28 -2.84 -22.80 17.30
C ILE A 28 -1.40 -22.59 16.83
N SER A 29 -0.81 -23.65 16.27
CA SER A 29 0.48 -23.59 15.60
C SER A 29 0.35 -22.76 14.34
N GLY A 30 0.97 -21.58 14.31
CA GLY A 30 0.93 -20.69 13.15
C GLY A 30 1.66 -19.39 13.41
N LEU A 31 2.02 -18.71 12.32
CA LEU A 31 2.57 -17.36 12.36
C LEU A 31 1.44 -16.35 12.22
N PHE A 32 1.57 -15.21 12.90
CA PHE A 32 0.57 -14.17 13.00
C PHE A 32 1.14 -12.82 12.58
N SER A 33 0.27 -11.95 12.11
CA SER A 33 0.56 -10.55 11.84
C SER A 33 -0.30 -9.66 12.73
N VAL A 34 0.27 -8.52 13.12
CA VAL A 34 -0.39 -7.49 13.93
C VAL A 34 -0.56 -6.26 13.05
N LEU A 35 -1.81 -5.84 12.85
CA LEU A 35 -2.16 -4.72 11.97
C LEU A 35 -2.83 -3.62 12.79
N ALA A 36 -2.52 -2.36 12.50
CA ALA A 36 -3.28 -1.21 12.99
C ALA A 36 -4.72 -1.29 12.45
N ALA A 37 -5.70 -1.24 13.34
CA ALA A 37 -7.10 -1.52 13.06
C ALA A 37 -7.89 -0.31 12.54
N GLU A 38 -7.34 0.89 12.71
CA GLU A 38 -7.99 2.13 12.27
C GLU A 38 -7.69 2.44 10.81
N GLU A 39 -8.55 3.23 10.16
CA GLU A 39 -8.33 3.64 8.77
C GLU A 39 -7.04 4.45 8.62
N ARG A 40 -6.84 5.45 9.50
CA ARG A 40 -5.61 6.26 9.57
C ARG A 40 -4.48 5.47 10.20
N LEU A 41 -3.26 5.71 9.72
CA LEU A 41 -2.06 5.16 10.34
C LEU A 41 -1.77 5.84 11.69
N PRO A 42 -1.18 5.10 12.65
CA PRO A 42 -0.65 5.68 13.87
C PRO A 42 0.47 6.70 13.54
N ASP A 43 0.72 7.62 14.47
CA ASP A 43 1.81 8.58 14.35
C ASP A 43 3.17 7.89 14.15
N PHE A 44 4.02 8.48 13.33
CA PHE A 44 5.32 7.90 12.98
C PHE A 44 6.24 7.74 14.20
N ALA A 45 6.35 8.78 15.03
CA ALA A 45 7.22 8.76 16.20
C ALA A 45 6.71 7.73 17.23
N LEU A 46 5.39 7.65 17.40
CA LEU A 46 4.74 6.65 18.24
C LEU A 46 4.99 5.22 17.72
N THR A 47 4.88 5.00 16.41
CA THR A 47 5.17 3.70 15.78
C THR A 47 6.63 3.30 15.98
N ALA A 48 7.57 4.21 15.74
CA ALA A 48 9.00 3.97 15.95
C ALA A 48 9.28 3.61 17.42
N ARG A 49 8.64 4.30 18.38
CA ARG A 49 8.79 3.98 19.80
C ARG A 49 8.30 2.59 20.16
N ILE A 50 7.10 2.20 19.71
CA ILE A 50 6.57 0.84 19.93
C ILE A 50 7.54 -0.21 19.37
N LEU A 51 8.03 -0.01 18.14
CA LEU A 51 8.91 -0.96 17.47
C LEU A 51 10.30 -1.03 18.11
N SER A 52 10.82 0.09 18.62
CA SER A 52 12.06 0.13 19.41
C SER A 52 11.93 -0.71 20.67
N GLU A 53 10.84 -0.52 21.44
CA GLU A 53 10.60 -1.25 22.69
C GLU A 53 10.28 -2.73 22.49
N PHE A 54 9.64 -3.10 21.38
CA PHE A 54 9.33 -4.50 21.08
C PHE A 54 10.54 -5.28 20.55
N ASN A 55 11.35 -4.67 19.68
CA ASN A 55 12.47 -5.34 19.03
C ASN A 55 13.83 -5.05 19.70
N SER A 56 13.86 -4.28 20.79
CA SER A 56 15.10 -3.77 21.42
C SER A 56 16.02 -3.04 20.43
N LEU A 57 15.44 -2.24 19.52
CA LEU A 57 16.18 -1.47 18.51
C LEU A 57 16.53 -0.07 19.01
N ASN A 58 17.63 0.50 18.51
CA ASN A 58 17.91 1.93 18.69
C ASN A 58 16.88 2.80 17.92
N SER A 59 16.88 4.10 18.19
CA SER A 59 15.92 5.05 17.60
C SER A 59 15.96 5.09 16.07
N ASP A 60 17.16 4.97 15.49
CA ASP A 60 17.37 5.12 14.05
C ASP A 60 16.84 3.90 13.29
N ASP A 61 17.17 2.70 13.77
CA ASP A 61 16.70 1.44 13.20
C ASP A 61 15.18 1.28 13.36
N ALA A 62 14.65 1.66 14.53
CA ALA A 62 13.21 1.66 14.76
C ALA A 62 12.47 2.69 13.88
N GLY A 63 13.08 3.87 13.66
CA GLY A 63 12.58 4.86 12.72
C GLY A 63 12.54 4.33 11.28
N ARG A 64 13.59 3.65 10.83
CA ARG A 64 13.62 2.99 9.51
C ARG A 64 12.51 1.93 9.39
N LEU A 65 12.35 1.07 10.40
CA LEU A 65 11.31 0.05 10.40
C LEU A 65 9.90 0.66 10.39
N ALA A 66 9.69 1.74 11.15
CA ALA A 66 8.41 2.45 11.20
C ALA A 66 8.01 3.04 9.84
N ARG A 67 8.97 3.55 9.04
CA ARG A 67 8.68 4.12 7.71
C ARG A 67 8.08 3.10 6.76
N HIS A 68 8.46 1.84 6.88
CA HIS A 68 7.99 0.75 6.02
C HIS A 68 6.90 -0.11 6.65
N CYS A 69 6.38 0.25 7.84
CA CYS A 69 5.37 -0.57 8.52
C CYS A 69 4.00 -0.46 7.79
N TRP A 70 3.59 0.75 7.38
CA TRP A 70 2.32 1.03 6.70
C TRP A 70 1.09 0.40 7.39
N GLY A 71 1.14 0.37 8.72
CA GLY A 71 0.14 -0.21 9.61
C GLY A 71 0.24 -1.73 9.80
N PHE A 72 1.25 -2.40 9.25
CA PHE A 72 1.68 -3.72 9.72
C PHE A 72 2.70 -3.52 10.85
N MET A 73 2.22 -3.57 12.09
CA MET A 73 3.06 -3.41 13.27
C MET A 73 4.05 -4.57 13.40
N GLY A 74 3.65 -5.76 12.96
CA GLY A 74 4.51 -6.96 12.94
C GLY A 74 3.95 -8.02 12.00
N SER A 75 4.82 -8.87 11.47
CA SER A 75 4.45 -9.93 10.55
C SER A 75 5.22 -11.20 10.88
N ASN A 76 4.60 -12.35 10.65
CA ASN A 76 5.20 -13.66 10.85
C ASN A 76 5.69 -13.91 12.29
N LEU A 77 4.94 -13.42 13.27
CA LEU A 77 5.24 -13.54 14.69
C LEU A 77 4.64 -14.83 15.25
N ALA A 78 5.33 -15.43 16.23
CA ALA A 78 4.73 -16.48 17.05
C ALA A 78 3.52 -15.91 17.83
N PRO A 79 2.55 -16.76 18.25
CA PRO A 79 1.34 -16.30 18.91
C PRO A 79 1.60 -15.42 20.15
N GLY A 80 2.60 -15.78 20.97
CA GLY A 80 3.01 -15.02 22.15
C GLY A 80 3.54 -13.63 21.78
N SER A 81 4.47 -13.55 20.84
CA SER A 81 5.07 -12.29 20.36
C SER A 81 4.03 -11.38 19.68
N ALA A 82 3.07 -11.95 18.94
CA ALA A 82 1.99 -11.16 18.34
C ALA A 82 1.09 -10.51 19.40
N ARG A 83 0.76 -11.24 20.47
CA ARG A 83 0.00 -10.70 21.62
C ARG A 83 0.78 -9.64 22.37
N GLU A 84 2.07 -9.89 22.62
CA GLU A 84 2.94 -8.91 23.27
C GLU A 84 3.00 -7.59 22.49
N LEU A 85 3.21 -7.66 21.18
CA LEU A 85 3.21 -6.48 20.32
C LEU A 85 1.86 -5.75 20.34
N ALA A 86 0.74 -6.47 20.26
CA ALA A 86 -0.59 -5.88 20.34
C ALA A 86 -0.82 -5.17 21.69
N CYS A 87 -0.43 -5.79 22.81
CA CYS A 87 -0.51 -5.17 24.14
C CYS A 87 0.34 -3.89 24.22
N LYS A 88 1.56 -3.89 23.66
CA LYS A 88 2.38 -2.67 23.57
C LYS A 88 1.68 -1.60 22.73
N CYS A 89 1.11 -1.95 21.58
CA CYS A 89 0.35 -1.01 20.76
C CYS A 89 -0.82 -0.38 21.54
N GLU A 90 -1.59 -1.19 22.25
CA GLU A 90 -2.72 -0.75 23.07
C GLU A 90 -2.28 0.18 24.21
N ALA A 91 -1.14 -0.09 24.86
CA ALA A 91 -0.59 0.78 25.89
C ALA A 91 -0.25 2.20 25.37
N TYR A 92 -0.02 2.34 24.07
CA TYR A 92 0.17 3.61 23.36
C TYR A 92 -1.11 4.13 22.68
N GLY A 93 -2.26 3.52 22.92
CA GLY A 93 -3.54 3.92 22.34
C GLY A 93 -3.75 3.50 20.87
N VAL A 94 -2.90 2.63 20.32
CA VAL A 94 -3.02 2.12 18.95
C VAL A 94 -3.86 0.85 18.96
N LYS A 95 -5.05 0.93 18.39
CA LYS A 95 -5.91 -0.26 18.21
C LYS A 95 -5.30 -1.18 17.16
N THR A 96 -5.18 -2.46 17.50
CA THR A 96 -4.65 -3.48 16.59
C THR A 96 -5.57 -4.67 16.43
N ILE A 97 -5.43 -5.38 15.31
CA ILE A 97 -5.98 -6.71 15.10
C ILE A 97 -4.84 -7.71 14.91
N ILE A 98 -5.04 -8.93 15.39
CA ILE A 98 -4.12 -10.05 15.18
C ILE A 98 -4.78 -11.02 14.20
N LEU A 99 -4.09 -11.35 13.12
CA LEU A 99 -4.57 -12.25 12.08
C LEU A 99 -3.51 -13.33 11.77
N PRO A 100 -3.90 -14.56 11.40
CA PRO A 100 -2.95 -15.54 10.88
C PRO A 100 -2.25 -15.01 9.62
N SER A 101 -0.92 -15.07 9.57
CA SER A 101 -0.13 -14.59 8.42
C SER A 101 -0.53 -15.28 7.12
N ALA A 102 -0.83 -16.57 7.17
CA ALA A 102 -1.23 -17.36 6.00
C ALA A 102 -2.56 -16.91 5.37
N GLY A 103 -3.41 -16.21 6.13
CA GLY A 103 -4.70 -15.71 5.67
C GLY A 103 -4.65 -14.28 5.12
N LEU A 104 -3.49 -13.60 5.20
CA LEU A 104 -3.29 -12.31 4.57
C LEU A 104 -3.12 -12.53 3.07
N ALA A 105 -4.24 -12.58 2.35
CA ALA A 105 -4.23 -12.67 0.90
C ALA A 105 -3.49 -11.47 0.32
N GLY A 106 -2.46 -11.74 -0.49
CA GLY A 106 -1.85 -10.71 -1.32
C GLY A 106 -2.90 -10.02 -2.19
N LEU A 107 -2.64 -8.77 -2.55
CA LEU A 107 -3.51 -8.06 -3.49
C LEU A 107 -3.50 -8.79 -4.83
N LYS A 108 -4.69 -8.95 -5.42
CA LYS A 108 -4.78 -9.41 -6.81
C LYS A 108 -4.06 -8.41 -7.73
N PRO A 109 -3.52 -8.86 -8.88
CA PRO A 109 -3.01 -7.95 -9.90
C PRO A 109 -4.08 -6.92 -10.27
N ALA A 110 -3.68 -5.65 -10.39
CA ALA A 110 -4.62 -4.58 -10.71
C ALA A 110 -4.97 -4.59 -12.21
N ALA A 111 -6.25 -4.53 -12.54
CA ALA A 111 -6.72 -4.26 -13.89
C ALA A 111 -6.65 -2.76 -14.16
N PHE A 112 -5.88 -2.36 -15.18
CA PHE A 112 -5.78 -0.96 -15.55
C PHE A 112 -7.09 -0.44 -16.12
N ILE A 113 -7.53 0.74 -15.69
CA ILE A 113 -8.68 1.43 -16.26
C ILE A 113 -8.24 2.63 -17.08
N LYS A 114 -8.83 2.78 -18.27
CA LYS A 114 -8.53 3.87 -19.20
C LYS A 114 -9.49 5.04 -19.06
N LYS A 115 -10.71 4.78 -18.60
CA LYS A 115 -11.77 5.77 -18.46
C LYS A 115 -12.67 5.40 -17.30
N ALA A 116 -13.16 6.39 -16.59
CA ALA A 116 -14.24 6.24 -15.62
C ALA A 116 -15.22 7.40 -15.77
N ALA A 117 -16.49 7.19 -15.42
CA ALA A 117 -17.54 8.21 -15.40
C ALA A 117 -18.54 7.88 -14.28
N PHE A 118 -19.09 8.91 -13.65
CA PHE A 118 -20.13 8.78 -12.63
C PHE A 118 -21.48 9.10 -13.25
N VAL A 119 -22.38 8.12 -13.30
CA VAL A 119 -23.72 8.29 -13.88
C VAL A 119 -24.71 7.59 -12.96
N ASN A 120 -25.75 8.29 -12.50
CA ASN A 120 -26.83 7.69 -11.68
C ASN A 120 -26.32 6.87 -10.47
N ASP A 121 -25.35 7.41 -9.73
CA ASP A 121 -24.74 6.73 -8.58
C ASP A 121 -24.04 5.39 -8.91
N THR A 122 -23.63 5.22 -10.17
CA THR A 122 -22.74 4.14 -10.59
C THR A 122 -21.42 4.68 -11.13
N LEU A 123 -20.34 4.00 -10.78
CA LEU A 123 -19.02 4.16 -11.38
C LEU A 123 -18.97 3.29 -12.64
N ASN A 124 -19.12 3.91 -13.80
CA ASN A 124 -18.92 3.25 -15.08
C ASN A 124 -17.46 3.38 -15.47
N TYR A 125 -16.78 2.28 -15.76
CA TYR A 125 -15.37 2.29 -16.13
C TYR A 125 -15.09 1.38 -17.33
N THR A 126 -14.02 1.70 -18.06
CA THR A 126 -13.52 0.89 -19.17
C THR A 126 -12.14 0.38 -18.81
N ASP A 127 -11.96 -0.94 -18.83
CA ASP A 127 -10.68 -1.58 -18.52
C ASP A 127 -9.66 -1.44 -19.67
N GLY A 128 -8.48 -2.04 -19.49
CA GLY A 128 -7.41 -2.06 -20.49
C GLY A 128 -7.80 -2.73 -21.80
N THR A 129 -8.75 -3.67 -21.76
CA THR A 129 -9.26 -4.43 -22.92
C THR A 129 -10.33 -3.66 -23.71
N GLY A 130 -10.90 -2.60 -23.12
CA GLY A 130 -11.99 -1.84 -23.71
C GLY A 130 -13.37 -2.28 -23.24
N LEU A 131 -13.46 -3.25 -22.33
CA LEU A 131 -14.73 -3.71 -21.77
C LEU A 131 -15.27 -2.68 -20.78
N SER A 132 -16.51 -2.24 -21.00
CA SER A 132 -17.22 -1.36 -20.06
C SER A 132 -17.88 -2.16 -18.95
N MET A 133 -17.63 -1.74 -17.73
CA MET A 133 -18.18 -2.32 -16.50
C MET A 133 -18.78 -1.20 -15.64
N ASN A 134 -19.58 -1.60 -14.65
CA ASN A 134 -20.11 -0.68 -13.65
C ASN A 134 -19.93 -1.24 -12.23
N ALA A 135 -19.88 -0.33 -11.26
CA ALA A 135 -19.89 -0.66 -9.84
C ALA A 135 -20.72 0.38 -9.09
N SER A 136 -21.47 -0.06 -8.07
CA SER A 136 -22.17 0.89 -7.19
C SER A 136 -21.18 1.53 -6.20
N ALA A 137 -21.55 2.68 -5.63
CA ALA A 137 -20.75 3.30 -4.57
C ALA A 137 -20.53 2.36 -3.37
N ALA A 138 -21.53 1.52 -3.05
CA ALA A 138 -21.47 0.55 -1.96
C ALA A 138 -20.51 -0.62 -2.23
N ASP A 139 -20.19 -0.89 -3.50
CA ASP A 139 -19.22 -1.92 -3.88
C ASP A 139 -17.78 -1.43 -3.77
N VAL A 140 -17.52 -0.13 -3.63
CA VAL A 140 -16.17 0.40 -3.49
C VAL A 140 -15.72 0.26 -2.03
N LEU A 141 -14.80 -0.67 -1.79
CA LEU A 141 -14.30 -1.00 -0.45
C LEU A 141 -13.13 -0.12 -0.02
N VAL A 142 -12.17 0.10 -0.93
CA VAL A 142 -10.93 0.83 -0.67
C VAL A 142 -10.63 1.76 -1.83
N LEU A 143 -10.22 2.99 -1.51
CA LEU A 143 -9.62 3.95 -2.41
C LEU A 143 -8.21 4.26 -1.90
N SER A 144 -7.18 3.98 -2.70
CA SER A 144 -5.80 4.15 -2.27
C SER A 144 -5.05 4.94 -3.32
N ALA A 145 -4.48 6.09 -2.97
CA ALA A 145 -3.69 6.91 -3.89
C ALA A 145 -2.31 7.21 -3.30
N ALA A 146 -1.28 7.28 -4.14
CA ALA A 146 0.06 7.69 -3.72
C ALA A 146 0.82 8.40 -4.83
N PRO A 147 1.66 9.40 -4.48
CA PRO A 147 2.80 9.78 -5.32
C PRO A 147 3.88 8.70 -5.21
N LEU A 148 4.39 8.22 -6.32
CA LEU A 148 5.48 7.25 -6.39
C LEU A 148 6.65 7.88 -7.14
N LYS A 149 7.87 7.66 -6.64
CA LYS A 149 9.09 8.01 -7.37
C LYS A 149 9.38 6.90 -8.37
N GLU A 150 9.38 7.24 -9.65
CA GLU A 150 9.79 6.36 -10.73
C GLU A 150 11.17 6.77 -11.20
N ASP A 151 12.17 5.93 -10.89
CA ASP A 151 13.52 6.11 -11.38
C ASP A 151 13.67 5.40 -12.73
N THR A 152 13.77 6.20 -13.79
CA THR A 152 14.07 5.70 -15.12
C THR A 152 15.56 5.79 -15.39
N VAL A 153 16.18 4.65 -15.65
CA VAL A 153 17.59 4.56 -16.04
C VAL A 153 17.68 4.48 -17.57
N LYS A 154 18.07 5.59 -18.22
CA LYS A 154 18.31 5.61 -19.67
C LYS A 154 19.80 5.54 -19.95
N ILE A 155 20.25 4.51 -20.67
CA ILE A 155 21.62 4.45 -21.18
C ILE A 155 21.69 5.29 -22.46
N VAL A 156 22.24 6.49 -22.34
CA VAL A 156 22.45 7.38 -23.48
C VAL A 156 23.83 7.11 -24.05
N LYS A 157 23.90 6.76 -25.33
CA LYS A 157 25.17 6.72 -26.07
C LYS A 157 25.57 8.16 -26.37
N SER A 158 26.55 8.68 -25.65
CA SER A 158 27.14 9.99 -25.96
C SER A 158 28.49 9.78 -26.62
N VAL A 159 28.71 10.47 -27.73
CA VAL A 159 30.02 10.56 -28.36
C VAL A 159 30.82 11.60 -27.57
N GLU A 160 31.60 11.14 -26.60
CA GLU A 160 32.51 12.02 -25.89
C GLU A 160 33.79 12.16 -26.74
N GLY A 161 34.09 13.41 -27.14
CA GLY A 161 35.39 13.73 -27.69
C GLY A 161 36.50 13.49 -26.66
N PRO A 162 37.78 13.49 -27.06
CA PRO A 162 38.89 13.38 -26.13
C PRO A 162 38.75 14.42 -25.00
N SER A 163 39.01 13.99 -23.77
CA SER A 163 38.91 14.87 -22.58
C SER A 163 39.73 16.15 -22.76
N ALA A 164 39.39 17.21 -22.02
CA ALA A 164 40.12 18.47 -22.11
C ALA A 164 41.63 18.28 -21.87
N GLY A 165 42.01 17.41 -20.91
CA GLY A 165 43.40 17.02 -20.66
C GLY A 165 44.04 16.28 -21.84
N ALA A 166 43.32 15.35 -22.47
CA ALA A 166 43.83 14.64 -23.66
C ALA A 166 44.01 15.58 -24.87
N LYS A 167 43.14 16.59 -25.03
CA LYS A 167 43.30 17.64 -26.05
C LYS A 167 44.51 18.53 -25.76
N ALA A 168 44.67 18.98 -24.51
CA ALA A 168 45.79 19.83 -24.10
C ALA A 168 47.15 19.13 -24.28
N LEU A 169 47.24 17.85 -23.88
CA LEU A 169 48.47 17.05 -24.06
C LEU A 169 48.87 16.95 -25.54
N ARG A 170 47.90 16.71 -26.43
CA ARG A 170 48.17 16.61 -27.88
C ARG A 170 48.59 17.94 -28.49
N LEU A 171 47.98 19.06 -28.07
CA LEU A 171 48.42 20.39 -28.48
C LEU A 171 49.86 20.68 -28.02
N GLY A 172 50.22 20.27 -26.80
CA GLY A 172 51.59 20.37 -26.29
C GLY A 172 52.60 19.60 -27.13
N ILE A 173 52.30 18.34 -27.48
CA ILE A 173 53.18 17.54 -28.34
C ILE A 173 53.28 18.13 -29.74
N MET A 174 52.17 18.62 -30.32
CA MET A 174 52.17 19.28 -31.63
C MET A 174 53.03 20.55 -31.61
N ALA A 175 52.91 21.36 -30.56
CA ALA A 175 53.71 22.57 -30.39
C ALA A 175 55.21 22.26 -30.24
N ALA A 176 55.56 21.19 -29.53
CA ALA A 176 56.95 20.79 -29.30
C ALA A 176 57.60 20.12 -30.53
N THR A 177 56.84 19.37 -31.33
CA THR A 177 57.40 18.52 -32.40
C THR A 177 57.13 19.06 -33.81
N GLY A 178 56.20 20.00 -33.98
CA GLY A 178 55.78 20.50 -35.29
C GLY A 178 54.99 19.50 -36.14
N LEU A 179 54.76 18.28 -35.65
CA LEU A 179 54.03 17.23 -36.37
C LEU A 179 52.54 17.24 -35.99
N PRO A 180 51.63 17.27 -36.98
CA PRO A 180 50.19 17.24 -36.71
C PRO A 180 49.77 15.85 -36.18
N ILE A 181 49.37 15.80 -34.91
CA ILE A 181 48.77 14.59 -34.32
C ILE A 181 47.27 14.65 -34.53
N GLY A 182 46.72 13.66 -35.26
CA GLY A 182 45.29 13.56 -35.52
C GLY A 182 44.46 13.61 -34.23
N LEU A 183 43.29 14.27 -34.27
CA LEU A 183 42.41 14.55 -33.12
C LEU A 183 41.83 13.31 -32.41
N GLY A 184 42.27 12.10 -32.77
CA GLY A 184 41.88 10.83 -32.19
C GLY A 184 40.48 10.40 -32.62
N LYS A 185 40.21 9.11 -32.52
CA LYS A 185 38.88 8.58 -32.80
C LYS A 185 37.95 8.96 -31.64
N ASN A 186 36.77 9.47 -32.00
CA ASN A 186 35.68 9.63 -31.04
C ASN A 186 35.36 8.26 -30.43
N LYS A 187 35.30 8.21 -29.09
CA LYS A 187 34.91 7.00 -28.37
C LYS A 187 33.45 7.13 -28.02
N GLU A 188 32.62 6.19 -28.47
CA GLU A 188 31.26 6.06 -27.95
C GLU A 188 31.34 5.65 -26.48
N VAL A 189 30.83 6.50 -25.59
CA VAL A 189 30.70 6.20 -24.16
C VAL A 189 29.23 6.01 -23.86
N LYS A 190 28.89 4.88 -23.23
CA LYS A 190 27.55 4.63 -22.70
C LYS A 190 27.47 5.33 -21.35
N LYS A 191 26.70 6.42 -21.27
CA LYS A 191 26.44 7.12 -20.01
C LYS A 191 25.08 6.69 -19.48
N GLU A 192 25.06 6.20 -18.26
CA GLU A 192 23.82 5.96 -17.53
C GLU A 192 23.27 7.30 -17.03
N VAL A 193 22.09 7.69 -17.51
CA VAL A 193 21.38 8.88 -17.05
C VAL A 193 20.18 8.40 -16.24
N ARG A 194 20.18 8.71 -14.95
CA ARG A 194 19.05 8.44 -14.05
C ARG A 194 18.17 9.68 -14.00
N THR A 195 16.91 9.52 -14.39
CA THR A 195 15.87 10.55 -14.25
C THR A 195 14.84 10.03 -13.25
N SER A 196 14.58 10.80 -12.19
CA SER A 196 13.53 10.50 -11.22
C SER A 196 12.33 11.37 -11.52
N GLU A 197 11.17 10.75 -11.77
CA GLU A 197 9.91 11.45 -12.00
C GLU A 197 8.89 11.02 -10.95
N THR A 198 8.03 11.94 -10.50
CA THR A 198 6.92 11.61 -9.60
C THR A 198 5.72 11.17 -10.43
N ALA A 199 5.42 9.87 -10.40
CA ALA A 199 4.19 9.31 -10.93
C ALA A 199 3.09 9.33 -9.85
N PHE A 200 1.83 9.34 -10.25
CA PHE A 200 0.71 9.15 -9.34
C PHE A 200 0.02 7.84 -9.68
N THR A 201 -0.45 7.14 -8.66
CA THR A 201 -1.27 5.93 -8.84
C THR A 201 -2.48 6.00 -7.96
N LEU A 202 -3.59 5.42 -8.43
CA LEU A 202 -4.80 5.23 -7.65
C LEU A 202 -5.30 3.80 -7.86
N ASP A 203 -5.47 3.07 -6.77
CA ASP A 203 -6.10 1.77 -6.73
C ASP A 203 -7.51 1.89 -6.15
N ILE A 204 -8.45 1.21 -6.81
CA ILE A 204 -9.85 1.07 -6.38
C ILE A 204 -10.07 -0.42 -6.14
N ILE A 205 -10.45 -0.80 -4.93
CA ILE A 205 -10.82 -2.18 -4.62
C ILE A 205 -12.33 -2.28 -4.54
N LEU A 206 -12.90 -3.09 -5.43
CA LEU A 206 -14.32 -3.39 -5.46
C LEU A 206 -14.62 -4.67 -4.71
N LYS A 207 -15.79 -4.73 -4.05
CA LYS A 207 -16.37 -5.94 -3.52
C LYS A 207 -16.46 -6.96 -4.65
N GLN A 208 -16.02 -8.19 -4.39
CA GLN A 208 -16.18 -9.24 -5.38
C GLN A 208 -17.67 -9.46 -5.60
N ALA A 209 -18.15 -9.25 -6.83
CA ALA A 209 -19.49 -9.67 -7.19
C ALA A 209 -19.55 -11.19 -7.04
N ASP A 210 -20.43 -11.70 -6.18
CA ASP A 210 -20.65 -13.14 -6.02
C ASP A 210 -21.20 -13.78 -7.32
N ASN A 211 -21.52 -12.97 -8.33
CA ASN A 211 -22.10 -13.36 -9.62
C ASN A 211 -21.07 -13.52 -10.74
N CYS A 212 -19.96 -14.22 -10.49
CA CYS A 212 -19.30 -14.91 -11.61
C CYS A 212 -20.04 -16.25 -11.76
N PRO A 213 -20.73 -16.54 -12.89
CA PRO A 213 -21.42 -17.81 -13.07
C PRO A 213 -20.39 -18.91 -12.85
N ALA A 214 -20.60 -19.67 -11.78
CA ALA A 214 -19.73 -20.76 -11.41
C ALA A 214 -19.60 -21.67 -12.64
N LEU A 215 -18.38 -21.76 -13.18
CA LEU A 215 -17.94 -23.00 -13.81
C LEU A 215 -18.12 -24.10 -12.75
N LEU A 216 -19.25 -24.78 -12.89
CA LEU A 216 -19.70 -26.02 -12.26
C LEU A 216 -18.68 -26.62 -11.27
N ALA A 217 -18.88 -26.38 -9.98
CA ALA A 217 -18.29 -27.18 -8.92
C ALA A 217 -19.41 -27.81 -8.08
N PRO A 218 -19.31 -29.11 -7.74
CA PRO A 218 -20.44 -29.90 -7.26
C PRO A 218 -20.84 -29.57 -5.82
N GLU A 219 -22.14 -29.76 -5.55
CA GLU A 219 -22.83 -29.54 -4.28
C GLU A 219 -22.09 -30.14 -3.08
N ARG A 220 -21.83 -29.33 -2.05
CA ARG A 220 -21.46 -29.82 -0.71
C ARG A 220 -22.63 -29.64 0.25
N LYS A 221 -23.10 -30.77 0.77
CA LYS A 221 -24.18 -30.92 1.76
C LYS A 221 -23.83 -30.26 3.11
N SER A 222 -24.85 -29.60 3.65
CA SER A 222 -25.14 -29.20 5.04
C SER A 222 -23.98 -28.88 5.99
N TRP A 223 -23.83 -27.61 6.33
CA TRP A 223 -23.04 -27.13 7.46
C TRP A 223 -23.96 -26.37 8.44
N LYS A 224 -23.93 -26.71 9.74
CA LYS A 224 -24.61 -26.00 10.84
C LYS A 224 -23.59 -25.12 11.58
N PRO A 225 -23.90 -23.86 11.92
CA PRO A 225 -22.89 -22.95 12.47
C PRO A 225 -22.87 -23.00 14.00
N ASP A 226 -21.69 -23.22 14.57
CA ASP A 226 -21.39 -22.97 15.98
C ASP A 226 -20.42 -21.79 16.13
N ILE A 227 -20.64 -21.01 17.19
CA ILE A 227 -19.96 -19.75 17.50
C ILE A 227 -18.57 -20.05 18.08
N ASN A 228 -17.58 -20.07 17.20
CA ASN A 228 -16.14 -19.92 17.46
C ASN A 228 -15.61 -19.05 16.31
N LEU A 229 -14.72 -18.09 16.60
CA LEU A 229 -14.08 -17.17 15.62
C LEU A 229 -13.95 -17.85 14.26
N LYS A 230 -14.80 -17.49 13.28
CA LYS A 230 -14.91 -18.22 12.02
C LYS A 230 -13.52 -18.30 11.37
N PRO A 231 -12.89 -19.48 11.24
CA PRO A 231 -11.69 -19.65 10.41
C PRO A 231 -11.98 -19.46 8.89
N GLY A 232 -13.14 -18.90 8.53
CA GLY A 232 -13.56 -18.59 7.16
C GLY A 232 -13.20 -17.19 6.67
N LEU A 233 -12.56 -16.32 7.48
CA LEU A 233 -12.05 -15.04 6.95
C LEU A 233 -10.79 -15.20 6.08
N ALA A 234 -10.04 -16.28 6.27
CA ALA A 234 -8.75 -16.51 5.59
C ALA A 234 -8.85 -16.94 4.12
N ASN A 235 -10.05 -17.07 3.57
CA ASN A 235 -10.27 -17.48 2.17
C ASN A 235 -11.23 -16.54 1.44
N GLN A 236 -11.22 -15.25 1.80
CA GLN A 236 -11.93 -14.26 1.03
C GLN A 236 -11.27 -14.13 -0.33
N LYS A 237 -11.95 -14.60 -1.37
CA LYS A 237 -11.61 -14.31 -2.76
C LYS A 237 -11.52 -12.78 -2.85
N GLY A 238 -10.29 -12.27 -3.05
CA GLY A 238 -10.03 -10.82 -2.97
C GLY A 238 -10.90 -10.02 -3.93
N GLY A 239 -11.28 -8.81 -3.55
CA GLY A 239 -12.01 -7.88 -4.42
C GLY A 239 -11.34 -7.64 -5.78
N THR A 240 -12.11 -7.14 -6.75
CA THR A 240 -11.53 -6.71 -8.03
C THR A 240 -10.71 -5.44 -7.79
N ARG A 241 -9.41 -5.49 -8.09
CA ARG A 241 -8.50 -4.34 -7.97
C ARG A 241 -8.39 -3.64 -9.32
N LEU A 242 -8.80 -2.38 -9.37
CA LEU A 242 -8.62 -1.51 -10.52
C LEU A 242 -7.48 -0.54 -10.26
N ARG A 243 -6.68 -0.22 -11.28
CA ARG A 243 -5.62 0.80 -11.19
C ARG A 243 -5.79 1.88 -12.24
N LEU A 244 -5.72 3.12 -11.79
CA LEU A 244 -5.69 4.31 -12.61
C LEU A 244 -4.25 4.86 -12.63
N ASN A 245 -3.70 5.01 -13.84
CA ASN A 245 -2.48 5.77 -14.09
C ASN A 245 -2.85 7.09 -14.80
N PRO A 246 -2.57 8.27 -14.22
CA PRO A 246 -2.90 9.56 -14.82
C PRO A 246 -2.34 9.76 -16.23
N ALA A 247 -1.19 9.17 -16.56
CA ALA A 247 -0.57 9.30 -17.88
C ALA A 247 -1.37 8.58 -18.98
N ALA A 248 -2.17 7.57 -18.62
CA ALA A 248 -2.94 6.75 -19.56
C ALA A 248 -4.46 6.90 -19.38
N PHE A 249 -4.92 7.80 -18.51
CA PHE A 249 -6.32 7.92 -18.14
C PHE A 249 -7.03 9.08 -18.86
N ASP A 250 -8.22 8.81 -19.40
CA ASP A 250 -9.11 9.81 -19.98
C ASP A 250 -9.93 10.54 -18.90
N PHE A 251 -9.50 11.76 -18.59
CA PHE A 251 -10.17 12.67 -17.66
C PHE A 251 -11.42 13.36 -18.22
N SER A 252 -11.99 12.92 -19.36
CA SER A 252 -13.21 13.52 -19.94
C SER A 252 -14.41 13.54 -18.98
N CYS A 253 -14.45 12.65 -17.99
CA CYS A 253 -15.47 12.64 -16.95
C CYS A 253 -15.48 13.87 -16.04
N LEU A 254 -14.38 14.62 -15.97
CA LEU A 254 -14.32 15.87 -15.22
C LEU A 254 -15.05 17.03 -15.91
N LYS A 255 -15.41 16.89 -17.19
CA LYS A 255 -16.12 17.91 -17.99
C LYS A 255 -15.44 19.28 -17.86
N GLU A 256 -16.19 20.32 -17.47
CA GLU A 256 -15.73 21.70 -17.29
C GLU A 256 -14.68 21.86 -16.19
N LYS A 257 -14.57 20.90 -15.25
CA LYS A 257 -13.54 20.92 -14.20
C LYS A 257 -12.18 20.41 -14.69
N LYS A 258 -12.13 19.81 -15.90
CA LYS A 258 -10.88 19.30 -16.47
C LYS A 258 -9.91 20.45 -16.72
N THR A 259 -8.69 20.29 -16.24
CA THR A 259 -7.58 21.23 -16.43
C THR A 259 -6.56 20.69 -17.44
N TYR A 260 -5.56 21.49 -17.79
CA TYR A 260 -4.42 21.07 -18.61
C TYR A 260 -3.38 20.25 -17.83
N SER A 261 -3.44 20.23 -16.49
CA SER A 261 -2.51 19.46 -15.65
C SER A 261 -3.10 18.08 -15.35
N SER A 262 -2.38 17.03 -15.74
CA SER A 262 -2.76 15.64 -15.39
C SER A 262 -2.74 15.42 -13.87
N GLN A 263 -1.83 16.08 -13.14
CA GLN A 263 -1.76 16.00 -11.68
C GLN A 263 -2.99 16.65 -11.02
N MET A 264 -3.38 17.85 -11.47
CA MET A 264 -4.58 18.50 -10.93
C MET A 264 -5.84 17.69 -11.27
N ASN A 265 -5.93 17.15 -12.48
CA ASN A 265 -7.02 16.25 -12.87
C ASN A 265 -7.04 14.96 -12.03
N PHE A 266 -5.86 14.43 -11.67
CA PHE A 266 -5.74 13.29 -10.76
C PHE A 266 -6.29 13.61 -9.35
N CYS A 267 -5.96 14.79 -8.80
CA CYS A 267 -6.53 15.22 -7.53
C CYS A 267 -8.06 15.39 -7.61
N LEU A 268 -8.57 15.96 -8.70
CA LEU A 268 -10.01 16.13 -8.93
C LEU A 268 -10.75 14.79 -9.03
N ILE A 269 -10.19 13.79 -9.72
CA ILE A 269 -10.82 12.47 -9.79
C ILE A 269 -10.78 11.74 -8.44
N CYS A 270 -9.69 11.90 -7.66
CA CYS A 270 -9.62 11.37 -6.29
C CYS A 270 -10.71 11.97 -5.38
N ALA A 271 -10.92 13.28 -5.46
CA ALA A 271 -12.00 13.96 -4.73
C ALA A 271 -13.39 13.49 -5.17
N ALA A 272 -13.61 13.35 -6.49
CA ALA A 272 -14.87 12.84 -7.02
C ALA A 272 -15.16 11.40 -6.58
N LEU A 273 -14.16 10.51 -6.65
CA LEU A 273 -14.28 9.12 -6.17
C LEU A 273 -14.53 9.05 -4.68
N SER A 274 -13.83 9.86 -3.88
CA SER A 274 -14.04 9.91 -2.43
C SER A 274 -15.43 10.43 -2.08
N SER A 275 -15.98 11.37 -2.84
CA SER A 275 -17.35 11.85 -2.63
C SER A 275 -18.39 10.81 -3.04
N PHE A 276 -18.14 10.12 -4.16
CA PHE A 276 -18.98 9.03 -4.66
C PHE A 276 -19.03 7.87 -3.66
N ALA A 277 -17.87 7.35 -3.26
CA ALA A 277 -17.72 6.25 -2.33
C ALA A 277 -17.26 6.74 -0.95
N HIS A 278 -18.06 7.59 -0.30
CA HIS A 278 -17.69 8.20 0.99
C HIS A 278 -17.35 7.19 2.10
N LYS A 279 -17.96 6.00 2.06
CA LYS A 279 -17.72 4.89 3.01
C LYS A 279 -16.47 4.07 2.71
N ALA A 280 -15.87 4.20 1.53
CA ALA A 280 -14.64 3.49 1.19
C ALA A 280 -13.51 3.89 2.14
N LEU A 281 -12.72 2.90 2.58
CA LEU A 281 -11.50 3.16 3.35
C LEU A 281 -10.46 3.86 2.46
N LYS A 282 -9.75 4.82 3.03
CA LYS A 282 -8.79 5.66 2.31
C LYS A 282 -7.41 5.54 2.93
N ASN A 283 -6.40 5.42 2.08
CA ASN A 283 -5.01 5.38 2.52
C ASN A 283 -4.48 6.77 2.87
N THR A 284 -3.29 6.81 3.44
CA THR A 284 -2.63 8.05 3.88
C THR A 284 -2.43 9.02 2.73
N GLY A 285 -2.02 8.54 1.55
CA GLY A 285 -1.82 9.40 0.39
C GLY A 285 -3.13 10.00 -0.17
N LEU A 286 -4.23 9.24 -0.20
CA LEU A 286 -5.53 9.79 -0.60
C LEU A 286 -6.01 10.84 0.39
N TRP A 287 -5.89 10.60 1.70
CA TRP A 287 -6.21 11.60 2.70
C TRP A 287 -5.39 12.89 2.53
N ALA A 288 -4.10 12.77 2.25
CA ALA A 288 -3.25 13.93 2.00
C ALA A 288 -3.70 14.73 0.76
N ILE A 289 -4.13 14.06 -0.31
CA ILE A 289 -4.69 14.71 -1.51
C ILE A 289 -5.97 15.47 -1.17
N LEU A 290 -6.90 14.84 -0.44
CA LEU A 290 -8.19 15.43 -0.07
C LEU A 290 -8.03 16.62 0.89
N GLU A 291 -7.02 16.59 1.75
CA GLU A 291 -6.68 17.65 2.70
C GLU A 291 -5.75 18.72 2.10
N HIS A 292 -5.42 18.62 0.80
CA HIS A 292 -4.49 19.51 0.11
C HIS A 292 -3.12 19.62 0.79
N LYS A 293 -2.67 18.54 1.44
CA LYS A 293 -1.34 18.46 2.07
C LYS A 293 -0.25 18.24 1.02
N SER A 294 0.97 18.63 1.37
CA SER A 294 2.13 18.37 0.52
C SER A 294 2.37 16.87 0.36
N LEU A 295 2.31 16.40 -0.89
CA LEU A 295 2.51 14.99 -1.23
C LEU A 295 3.99 14.58 -1.19
N ALA A 296 4.91 15.55 -1.27
CA ALA A 296 6.35 15.31 -1.17
C ALA A 296 6.80 14.87 0.24
N ALA A 297 5.98 15.10 1.26
CA ALA A 297 6.25 14.70 2.64
C ALA A 297 5.82 13.25 2.95
N LEU A 298 5.12 12.58 2.03
CA LEU A 298 4.66 11.22 2.24
C LEU A 298 5.84 10.24 2.08
N PRO A 299 6.06 9.31 3.03
CA PRO A 299 7.24 8.47 3.04
C PRO A 299 7.16 7.25 2.10
N TYR A 300 6.42 7.31 0.99
CA TYR A 300 6.38 6.22 0.02
C TYR A 300 7.71 6.18 -0.75
N ASP A 301 8.50 5.14 -0.52
CA ASP A 301 9.76 4.94 -1.24
C ASP A 301 9.54 4.18 -2.56
N GLY A 302 8.45 3.43 -2.67
CA GLY A 302 8.11 2.75 -3.91
C GLY A 302 6.73 2.10 -3.93
N MET A 303 6.50 1.30 -4.96
CA MET A 303 5.24 0.60 -5.18
C MET A 303 4.90 -0.35 -4.03
N GLU A 304 5.91 -1.01 -3.44
CA GLU A 304 5.74 -1.99 -2.35
C GLU A 304 5.09 -1.38 -1.11
N ASP A 305 5.51 -0.16 -0.72
CA ASP A 305 4.93 0.59 0.39
C ASP A 305 3.43 0.89 0.17
N PHE A 306 3.10 1.33 -1.04
CA PHE A 306 1.73 1.60 -1.45
C PHE A 306 0.87 0.32 -1.48
N GLU A 307 1.40 -0.78 -2.00
CA GLU A 307 0.69 -2.07 -1.99
C GLU A 307 0.50 -2.61 -0.58
N LYS A 308 1.48 -2.41 0.30
CA LYS A 308 1.39 -2.83 1.70
C LYS A 308 0.26 -2.10 2.41
N GLU A 309 0.21 -0.76 2.35
CA GLU A 309 -0.89 -0.02 2.97
C GLU A 309 -2.25 -0.38 2.37
N THR A 310 -2.32 -0.53 1.04
CA THR A 310 -3.53 -0.92 0.32
C THR A 310 -4.01 -2.32 0.76
N SER A 311 -3.08 -3.26 0.96
CA SER A 311 -3.36 -4.61 1.44
C SER A 311 -3.91 -4.61 2.87
N ARG A 312 -3.36 -3.76 3.76
CA ARG A 312 -3.90 -3.55 5.10
C ARG A 312 -5.35 -3.09 5.04
N LEU A 313 -5.65 -2.03 4.28
CA LEU A 313 -7.01 -1.51 4.16
C LEU A 313 -7.97 -2.52 3.58
N ASN A 314 -7.55 -3.29 2.57
CA ASN A 314 -8.35 -4.38 2.01
C ASN A 314 -8.66 -5.45 3.07
N THR A 315 -7.69 -5.78 3.91
CA THR A 315 -7.86 -6.73 5.03
C THR A 315 -8.84 -6.20 6.07
N LEU A 316 -8.86 -4.88 6.30
CA LEU A 316 -9.76 -4.22 7.25
C LEU A 316 -11.18 -4.02 6.69
N ALA A 317 -11.35 -3.85 5.38
CA ALA A 317 -12.62 -3.50 4.77
C ALA A 317 -13.81 -4.37 5.25
N PRO A 318 -13.72 -5.73 5.29
CA PRO A 318 -14.81 -6.55 5.80
C PRO A 318 -15.25 -6.21 7.23
N LEU A 319 -14.34 -5.74 8.08
CA LEU A 319 -14.63 -5.38 9.47
C LEU A 319 -15.40 -4.04 9.58
N PHE A 320 -15.20 -3.13 8.61
CA PHE A 320 -15.87 -1.84 8.57
C PHE A 320 -17.26 -1.92 7.91
N PHE A 321 -17.42 -2.73 6.88
CA PHE A 321 -18.69 -2.85 6.13
C PHE A 321 -19.68 -3.86 6.71
N GLN A 322 -19.30 -4.66 7.71
CA GLN A 322 -20.20 -5.59 8.40
C GLN A 322 -21.03 -4.96 9.53
N ARG A 323 -20.81 -3.67 9.83
CA ARG A 323 -21.58 -2.97 10.85
C ARG A 323 -22.89 -2.43 10.23
N PRO A 324 -24.07 -2.87 10.70
CA PRO A 324 -25.36 -2.40 10.21
C PRO A 324 -25.58 -0.90 10.50
#